data_AF-A0A562V9E2-F1
#
_entry.id   AF-A0A562V9E2-F1
#
_cell.length_a   1.000
_cell.length_b   1.000
_cell.length_c   1.000
_cell.angle_alpha   90.00
_cell.angle_beta   90.00
_cell.angle_gamma   90.00
#
_symmetry.space_group_name_H-M   'P 1'
#
loop_
_entity.id
_entity.type
_entity.pdbx_description
1 polymer ?
#
loop_
_entity_poly.entity_id
_entity_poly.type
_entity_poly.pdbx_seq_one_letter_code
_entity_poly.pdbx_strand_id
1 'polypeptide(L)'
;MTTSTTTPTPTPTPTPTTLADWRPAASTRLVTLPLGGTVLVDVETLACHELLPEADRLLRTPPGTPVGLTDAHHEFLKQAADDGWITRGRDGEAP
;
A
#
# COMPACT_ATOMS: atom_id res chain seq x y z
N MET A 1 24.07 44.72 8.49
CA MET A 1 23.89 43.41 9.14
C MET A 1 22.49 42.92 8.86
N THR A 2 22.29 41.93 8.00
CA THR A 2 21.00 41.22 7.85
C THR A 2 21.31 39.78 7.43
N THR A 3 21.24 38.85 8.37
CA THR A 3 21.35 37.40 8.12
C THR A 3 19.95 36.83 7.92
N SER A 4 19.63 36.39 6.70
CA SER A 4 18.37 35.70 6.39
C SER A 4 18.39 34.29 6.98
N THR A 5 17.49 34.04 7.93
CA THR A 5 17.25 32.73 8.53
C THR A 5 16.52 31.84 7.53
N THR A 6 17.17 30.78 7.03
CA THR A 6 16.50 29.70 6.29
C THR A 6 15.91 28.72 7.31
N THR A 7 14.61 28.80 7.55
CA THR A 7 13.83 27.80 8.29
C THR A 7 14.00 26.43 7.60
N PRO A 8 14.43 25.37 8.30
CA PRO A 8 14.43 24.03 7.71
C PRO A 8 12.97 23.59 7.50
N THR A 9 12.65 23.19 6.27
CA THR A 9 11.39 22.53 5.90
C THR A 9 11.12 21.38 6.86
N PRO A 10 9.93 21.27 7.48
CA PRO A 10 9.61 20.12 8.32
C PRO A 10 9.72 18.87 7.45
N THR A 11 10.63 17.97 7.80
CA THR A 11 10.68 16.62 7.24
C THR A 11 9.32 15.98 7.48
N PRO A 12 8.62 15.45 6.45
CA PRO A 12 7.42 14.68 6.69
C PRO A 12 7.81 13.53 7.60
N THR A 13 7.32 13.56 8.84
CA THR A 13 7.46 12.41 9.74
C THR A 13 6.62 11.33 9.09
N PRO A 14 7.20 10.22 8.59
CA PRO A 14 6.41 9.12 8.06
C PRO A 14 5.53 8.68 9.22
N THR A 15 4.23 8.97 9.12
CA THR A 15 3.28 8.51 10.11
C THR A 15 3.38 6.99 10.06
N PRO A 16 3.63 6.30 11.18
CA PRO A 16 3.59 4.85 11.19
C PRO A 16 2.13 4.47 11.00
N THR A 17 1.69 4.44 9.74
CA THR A 17 0.46 3.79 9.37
C THR A 17 0.76 2.32 9.61
N THR A 18 0.23 1.78 10.71
CA THR A 18 0.16 0.35 10.93
C THR A 18 -0.61 -0.19 9.73
N LEU A 19 0.13 -0.72 8.76
CA LEU A 19 -0.41 -1.27 7.53
C LEU A 19 -0.93 -2.68 7.83
N ALA A 20 -1.76 -2.77 8.86
CA ALA A 20 -2.13 -4.04 9.44
C ALA A 20 -3.21 -4.73 8.61
N ASP A 21 -3.96 -4.02 7.78
CA ASP A 21 -5.23 -4.57 7.32
C ASP A 21 -5.43 -4.64 5.82
N TRP A 22 -4.55 -4.10 4.97
CA TRP A 22 -4.83 -4.15 3.54
C TRP A 22 -4.72 -5.57 2.99
N ARG A 23 -5.81 -6.04 2.40
CA ARG A 23 -5.93 -7.36 1.77
C ARG A 23 -6.47 -7.22 0.36
N PRO A 24 -6.06 -8.09 -0.59
CA PRO A 24 -6.74 -8.16 -1.89
C PRO A 24 -8.24 -8.34 -1.69
N ALA A 25 -9.05 -7.66 -2.49
CA ALA A 25 -10.48 -7.85 -2.49
C ALA A 25 -10.86 -9.28 -2.92
N ALA A 26 -12.09 -9.70 -2.64
CA ALA A 26 -12.56 -11.05 -2.97
C ALA A 26 -12.47 -11.34 -4.49
N SER A 27 -12.68 -10.30 -5.30
CA SER A 27 -12.59 -10.27 -6.76
C SER A 27 -11.16 -10.06 -7.27
N THR A 28 -10.16 -9.95 -6.41
CA THR A 28 -8.77 -9.68 -6.82
C THR A 28 -7.82 -10.79 -6.38
N ARG A 29 -6.83 -11.08 -7.21
CA ARG A 29 -5.80 -12.09 -6.97
C ARG A 29 -4.42 -11.49 -7.10
N LEU A 30 -3.56 -11.81 -6.15
CA LEU A 30 -2.17 -11.45 -6.18
C LEU A 30 -1.43 -12.52 -6.97
N VAL A 31 -0.81 -12.15 -8.10
CA VAL A 31 -0.09 -13.08 -8.97
C VAL A 31 1.36 -12.65 -9.08
N THR A 32 2.28 -13.57 -8.78
CA THR A 32 3.71 -13.34 -8.99
C THR A 32 4.09 -13.81 -10.39
N LEU A 33 4.71 -12.93 -11.17
CA LEU A 33 5.12 -13.22 -12.53
C LEU A 33 6.39 -14.08 -12.54
N PRO A 34 6.56 -14.99 -13.52
CA PRO A 34 7.70 -15.90 -13.58
C PRO A 34 9.05 -15.20 -13.79
N LEU A 35 9.04 -13.95 -14.28
CA LEU A 35 10.24 -13.12 -14.49
C LEU A 35 10.50 -12.15 -13.32
N GLY A 36 9.73 -12.26 -12.24
CA GLY A 36 9.74 -11.31 -11.12
C GLY A 36 8.65 -10.25 -11.24
N GLY A 37 8.35 -9.63 -10.10
CA GLY A 37 7.23 -8.68 -9.96
C GLY A 37 5.92 -9.37 -9.56
N THR A 38 5.06 -8.59 -8.92
CA THR A 38 3.71 -9.03 -8.52
C THR A 38 2.70 -8.12 -9.19
N VAL A 39 1.59 -8.69 -9.64
CA VAL A 39 0.44 -7.96 -10.18
C VAL A 39 -0.80 -8.28 -9.35
N LEU A 40 -1.65 -7.28 -9.12
CA LEU A 40 -3.05 -7.48 -8.74
C LEU A 40 -3.84 -7.72 -10.02
N VAL A 41 -4.51 -8.87 -10.09
CA VAL A 41 -5.41 -9.20 -11.18
C VAL A 41 -6.82 -9.17 -10.64
N ASP A 42 -7.63 -8.26 -11.14
CA ASP A 42 -9.05 -8.25 -10.89
C ASP A 42 -9.72 -9.29 -11.80
N VAL A 43 -10.39 -10.29 -11.22
CA VAL A 43 -10.99 -11.40 -11.98
C VAL A 43 -12.35 -11.07 -12.58
N GLU A 44 -13.00 -9.99 -12.13
CA GLU A 44 -14.28 -9.53 -12.68
C GLU A 44 -14.07 -8.72 -13.96
N THR A 45 -13.09 -7.82 -13.94
CA THR A 45 -12.76 -6.89 -15.03
C THR A 45 -11.60 -7.37 -15.89
N LEU A 46 -10.86 -8.40 -15.45
CA LEU A 46 -9.62 -8.88 -16.06
C LEU A 46 -8.51 -7.83 -16.13
N ALA A 47 -8.63 -6.76 -15.33
CA ALA A 47 -7.62 -5.72 -15.25
C ALA A 47 -6.39 -6.23 -14.47
N CYS A 48 -5.20 -5.88 -14.96
CA CYS A 48 -3.93 -6.24 -14.35
C CYS A 48 -3.22 -4.97 -13.91
N HIS A 49 -2.87 -4.89 -12.64
CA HIS A 49 -2.23 -3.74 -12.03
C HIS A 49 -0.89 -4.17 -11.45
N GLU A 50 0.19 -3.59 -11.95
CA GLU A 50 1.52 -3.85 -11.41
C GLU A 50 1.62 -3.30 -9.99
N LEU A 51 1.99 -4.18 -9.06
CA LEU A 51 2.31 -3.79 -7.70
C LEU A 51 3.76 -3.34 -7.66
N LEU A 52 3.97 -2.17 -7.07
CA LEU A 52 5.30 -1.80 -6.62
C LEU A 52 5.82 -2.86 -5.62
N PRO A 53 7.13 -3.18 -5.62
CA PRO A 53 7.71 -4.18 -4.72
C PRO A 53 7.35 -3.94 -3.25
N GLU A 54 7.25 -2.67 -2.87
CA GLU A 54 6.85 -2.24 -1.53
C GLU A 54 5.36 -2.53 -1.28
N ALA A 55 4.47 -2.27 -2.24
CA ALA A 55 3.05 -2.60 -2.13
C ALA A 55 2.80 -4.12 -2.05
N ASP A 56 3.57 -4.92 -2.80
CA ASP A 56 3.57 -6.38 -2.64
C ASP A 56 3.99 -6.79 -1.23
N ARG A 57 5.10 -6.21 -0.75
CA ARG A 57 5.59 -6.47 0.61
C ARG A 57 4.53 -6.13 1.64
N LEU A 58 3.79 -5.04 1.45
CA LEU A 58 2.72 -4.59 2.34
C LEU A 58 1.54 -5.55 2.37
N LEU A 59 1.05 -5.99 1.21
CA LEU A 59 -0.05 -6.97 1.13
C LEU A 59 0.34 -8.36 1.64
N ARG A 60 1.64 -8.68 1.69
CA ARG A 60 2.17 -9.91 2.28
C ARG A 60 2.55 -9.77 3.75
N THR A 61 2.64 -8.55 4.27
CA THR A 61 3.09 -8.31 5.63
C THR A 61 1.96 -8.66 6.61
N PRO A 62 2.24 -9.38 7.70
CA PRO A 62 1.22 -9.71 8.68
C PRO A 62 0.62 -8.47 9.34
N PRO A 63 -0.67 -8.52 9.73
CA PRO A 63 -1.30 -7.48 10.53
C PRO A 63 -0.47 -7.11 11.75
N GLY A 64 -0.33 -5.81 12.01
CA GLY A 64 0.39 -5.29 13.17
C GLY A 64 1.90 -5.11 12.98
N THR A 65 2.44 -5.44 11.81
CA THR A 65 3.87 -5.17 11.53
C THR A 65 4.05 -3.72 11.08
N PRO A 66 4.94 -2.94 11.73
CA PRO A 66 5.25 -1.58 11.28
C PRO A 66 6.03 -1.64 9.97
N VAL A 67 5.49 -1.01 8.93
CA VAL A 67 6.19 -0.84 7.65
C VAL A 67 6.33 0.65 7.36
N GLY A 68 7.54 1.07 6.99
CA GLY A 68 7.80 2.46 6.62
C GLY A 68 7.15 2.79 5.28
N LEU A 69 6.09 3.59 5.32
CA LEU A 69 5.38 4.04 4.12
C LEU A 69 5.79 5.45 3.74
N THR A 70 6.26 5.59 2.50
CA THR A 70 6.28 6.88 1.79
C THR A 70 4.86 7.29 1.34
N ASP A 71 4.68 8.57 1.03
CA ASP A 71 3.41 9.12 0.53
C ASP A 71 2.93 8.43 -0.76
N ALA A 72 3.85 8.01 -1.63
CA ALA A 72 3.53 7.27 -2.86
C ALA A 72 2.80 5.95 -2.57
N HIS A 73 3.13 5.27 -1.47
CA HIS A 73 2.43 4.04 -1.09
C HIS A 73 1.02 4.34 -0.58
N HIS A 74 0.83 5.44 0.16
CA HIS A 74 -0.50 5.84 0.62
C HIS A 74 -1.41 6.16 -0.55
N GLU A 75 -0.91 6.88 -1.56
CA GLU A 75 -1.66 7.19 -2.77
C GLU A 75 -2.02 5.90 -3.55
N PHE A 76 -1.09 4.97 -3.71
CA PHE A 76 -1.38 3.68 -4.36
C PHE A 76 -2.45 2.88 -3.60
N LEU A 77 -2.30 2.73 -2.28
CA LEU A 77 -3.25 1.96 -1.47
C LEU A 77 -4.64 2.61 -1.47
N LYS A 78 -4.69 3.94 -1.44
CA LYS A 78 -5.93 4.69 -1.54
C LYS A 78 -6.60 4.47 -2.88
N GLN A 79 -5.86 4.61 -3.98
CA GLN A 79 -6.38 4.38 -5.33
C GLN A 79 -6.86 2.93 -5.49
N ALA A 80 -6.05 1.95 -5.10
CA ALA A 80 -6.43 0.54 -5.17
C ALA A 80 -7.64 0.20 -4.28
N ALA A 81 -7.86 0.94 -3.19
CA ALA A 81 -9.05 0.79 -2.35
C ALA A 81 -10.29 1.45 -2.95
N ASP A 82 -10.15 2.65 -3.53
CA ASP A 82 -11.21 3.37 -4.23
C ASP A 82 -11.68 2.61 -5.48
N ASP A 83 -10.75 1.94 -6.17
CA ASP A 83 -11.02 1.04 -7.31
C ASP A 83 -11.52 -0.36 -6.87
N GLY A 84 -11.53 -0.64 -5.56
CA GLY A 84 -12.04 -1.90 -5.00
C GLY A 84 -11.12 -3.11 -5.17
N TRP A 85 -9.86 -2.93 -5.56
CA TRP A 85 -8.88 -4.03 -5.72
C TRP A 85 -8.33 -4.54 -4.39
N ILE A 86 -8.27 -3.67 -3.39
CA ILE A 86 -7.89 -4.01 -2.03
C ILE A 86 -8.91 -3.47 -1.06
N THR A 87 -9.02 -4.12 0.09
CA THR A 87 -9.91 -3.71 1.17
C THR A 87 -9.11 -3.60 2.45
N ARG A 88 -9.50 -2.69 3.35
CA ARG A 88 -9.06 -2.78 4.74
C ARG A 88 -9.77 -3.96 5.36
N GLY A 89 -9.00 -4.95 5.78
CA GLY A 89 -9.33 -5.87 6.85
C GLY A 89 -9.95 -5.06 7.98
N ARG A 90 -11.17 -5.41 8.35
CA ARG A 90 -11.68 -4.97 9.64
C ARG A 90 -10.98 -5.82 10.68
N ASP A 91 -10.61 -5.20 11.80
CA ASP A 91 -10.50 -5.90 13.07
C ASP A 91 -11.68 -6.88 13.21
N GLY A 92 -11.42 -8.19 13.07
CA GLY A 92 -12.31 -9.22 13.58
C GLY A 92 -13.22 -9.99 12.61
N GLU A 93 -12.85 -10.24 11.36
CA GLU A 93 -13.45 -11.37 10.62
C GLU A 93 -12.52 -12.59 10.65
N ALA A 94 -12.76 -13.44 11.66
CA ALA A 94 -12.23 -14.80 11.78
C ALA A 94 -12.82 -15.71 10.68
N PRO A 95 -12.14 -16.81 10.30
CA PRO A 95 -12.49 -17.67 9.16
C PRO A 95 -13.89 -18.30 9.22
#